data_AF-A0A836VCJ9-F1
#
_entry.id   AF-A0A836VCJ9-F1
#
_cell.length_a   1.000
_cell.length_b   1.000
_cell.length_c   1.000
_cell.angle_alpha   90.00
_cell.angle_beta   90.00
_cell.angle_gamma   90.00
#
_symmetry.space_group_name_H-M   'P 1'
#
loop_
_entity.id
_entity.type
_entity.pdbx_description
1 polymer ?
#
loop_
_entity_poly.entity_id
_entity_poly.type
_entity_poly.pdbx_seq_one_letter_code
_entity_poly.pdbx_strand_id
1 'polypeptide(L)'
;MPTINGLAQARSASAAAPTRFDRLQYFPKGWETCVAQFLELFHRFGYIYKPLSGGSWYSANENWKLPDSEILKAIACVHPKFYIGCRAAKTTRFAVLDIDQNSRYHNKQSLEKLLQCLSQAGLSRSSLYRSSYSGGWHLYLFFEEPIASLELRRQLFKLLTLNDFQVGKGQLEIFPHPGGEGSMGLGLRLPMQPGFAWLDKKTLEIEHERNELDATYALELFLDVLDGDANSFEDFRRLKAHVQELEKRRTSASVHGRGDRVNNVVPIRAGIEAVSEAEFADFVGGVFHRLPPGIIVDNWYKGRLYHLNGLNGPSQRAEAIECVGHYFFYGDPSRDLPALGYGYEQERQWALDEFLHTRNNGQSEDINRGRADAYAQVERAATWRPAHKQTTEPVKYAPERPISWIRENANRKTDARKRISEALDGLKKMQRSFTTVELQKAAGCSRETLYNHADIWRQDYEDLAEGFFAICTDEYNDVVGAGSTQTQPPTTLSNQDMPPGRLAARRIIYEISMRSQRDKRQSEKTAQASLEASESTWQAEVTSLTQTDPSTLSVPELKVLLVILLGYLAMAPDYDSQNALQNYISALKEQMSAALNGPQQVVRPP
;
A
#
# COMPACT_ATOMS: atom_id res chain seq x y z
N MET A 1 -38.92 -3.45 -51.72
CA MET A 1 -38.64 -2.07 -52.17
C MET A 1 -39.86 -1.23 -51.86
N PRO A 2 -39.81 -0.44 -50.77
CA PRO A 2 -39.64 0.99 -50.95
C PRO A 2 -38.58 1.60 -50.03
N THR A 3 -38.13 2.76 -50.48
CA THR A 3 -36.90 3.47 -50.18
C THR A 3 -36.95 4.35 -48.94
N ILE A 4 -35.78 4.38 -48.30
CA ILE A 4 -35.25 5.34 -47.33
C ILE A 4 -35.60 6.77 -47.73
N ASN A 5 -36.38 7.47 -46.89
CA ASN A 5 -36.35 8.93 -46.74
C ASN A 5 -37.12 9.30 -45.47
N GLY A 6 -36.40 9.39 -44.36
CA GLY A 6 -37.01 9.78 -43.09
C GLY A 6 -35.97 9.89 -41.98
N LEU A 7 -34.87 10.60 -42.21
CA LEU A 7 -33.92 11.04 -41.18
C LEU A 7 -32.97 12.09 -41.79
N ALA A 8 -33.53 13.26 -42.14
CA ALA A 8 -32.74 14.45 -42.47
C ALA A 8 -33.55 15.72 -42.16
N GLN A 9 -34.03 15.84 -40.92
CA GLN A 9 -34.24 17.17 -40.33
C GLN A 9 -33.02 17.48 -39.47
N ALA A 10 -31.93 17.82 -40.14
CA ALA A 10 -30.86 18.58 -39.53
C ALA A 10 -31.47 19.89 -39.05
N ARG A 11 -31.59 20.03 -37.72
CA ARG A 11 -31.81 21.33 -37.08
C ARG A 11 -30.67 22.25 -37.52
N SER A 12 -30.93 23.13 -38.48
CA SER A 12 -30.17 24.36 -38.65
C SER A 12 -30.49 25.26 -37.45
N ALA A 13 -29.83 24.98 -36.31
CA ALA A 13 -29.83 25.90 -35.19
C ALA A 13 -29.02 27.12 -35.63
N SER A 14 -29.74 28.21 -35.90
CA SER A 14 -29.16 29.55 -36.01
C SER A 14 -28.17 29.76 -34.85
N ALA A 15 -27.02 30.36 -35.13
CA ALA A 15 -26.04 30.80 -34.15
C ALA A 15 -26.65 31.87 -33.23
N ALA A 16 -27.50 31.45 -32.29
CA ALA A 16 -27.87 32.21 -31.13
C ALA A 16 -26.63 32.27 -30.22
N ALA A 17 -26.34 33.44 -29.66
CA ALA A 17 -25.34 33.57 -28.62
C ALA A 17 -25.58 32.49 -27.54
N PRO A 18 -24.53 31.83 -27.02
CA PRO A 18 -24.71 30.72 -26.09
C PRO A 18 -25.58 31.17 -24.94
N THR A 19 -26.76 30.58 -24.83
CA THR A 19 -27.72 30.87 -23.76
C THR A 19 -26.98 30.69 -22.44
N ARG A 20 -26.93 31.76 -21.64
CA ARG A 20 -26.28 31.71 -20.32
C ARG A 20 -26.89 30.54 -19.56
N PHE A 21 -26.06 29.62 -19.06
CA PHE A 21 -26.53 28.44 -18.35
C PHE A 21 -27.50 28.83 -17.24
N ASP A 22 -28.75 28.38 -17.38
CA ASP A 22 -29.77 28.52 -16.37
C ASP A 22 -29.76 27.28 -15.48
N ARG A 23 -29.22 27.42 -14.26
CA ARG A 23 -29.19 26.34 -13.29
C ARG A 23 -30.58 25.78 -13.03
N LEU A 24 -31.61 26.64 -12.96
CA LEU A 24 -32.96 26.23 -12.55
C LEU A 24 -33.64 25.32 -13.57
N GLN A 25 -33.17 25.33 -14.82
CA GLN A 25 -33.64 24.41 -15.85
C GLN A 25 -33.27 22.95 -15.54
N TYR A 26 -32.10 22.71 -14.96
CA TYR A 26 -31.56 21.36 -14.71
C TYR A 26 -31.60 20.96 -13.23
N PHE A 27 -31.53 21.94 -12.34
CA PHE A 27 -31.56 21.77 -10.89
C PHE A 27 -32.54 22.80 -10.30
N PRO A 28 -33.84 22.47 -10.24
CA PRO A 28 -34.88 23.40 -9.81
C PRO A 28 -34.75 23.74 -8.33
N LYS A 29 -35.54 24.73 -7.88
CA LYS A 29 -35.61 25.12 -6.46
C LYS A 29 -35.94 23.90 -5.58
N GLY A 30 -35.27 23.77 -4.45
CA GLY A 30 -35.34 22.61 -3.54
C GLY A 30 -34.14 21.67 -3.63
N TRP A 31 -33.33 21.77 -4.70
CA TRP A 31 -32.12 20.95 -4.89
C TRP A 31 -30.83 21.60 -4.39
N GLU A 32 -30.93 22.72 -3.68
CA GLU A 32 -29.77 23.49 -3.21
C GLU A 32 -28.84 22.65 -2.33
N THR A 33 -29.41 21.87 -1.40
CA THR A 33 -28.65 21.02 -0.47
C THR A 33 -27.92 19.90 -1.21
N CYS A 34 -28.62 19.13 -2.06
CA CYS A 34 -28.00 18.05 -2.84
C CYS A 34 -26.89 18.56 -3.76
N VAL A 35 -27.13 19.70 -4.42
CA VAL A 35 -26.12 20.34 -5.26
C VAL A 35 -24.92 20.77 -4.42
N ALA A 36 -25.13 21.41 -3.28
CA ALA A 36 -24.04 21.85 -2.39
C ALA A 36 -23.21 20.64 -1.91
N GLN A 37 -23.88 19.58 -1.46
CA GLN A 37 -23.24 18.34 -1.00
C GLN A 37 -22.35 17.72 -2.09
N PHE A 38 -22.86 17.58 -3.33
CA PHE A 38 -22.07 17.06 -4.43
C PHE A 38 -20.89 17.96 -4.78
N LEU A 39 -21.14 19.27 -4.81
CA LEU A 39 -20.12 20.28 -5.06
C LEU A 39 -19.01 20.19 -4.02
N GLU A 40 -19.28 19.98 -2.73
CA GLU A 40 -18.26 19.91 -1.68
C GLU A 40 -17.25 18.77 -1.85
N LEU A 41 -17.58 17.73 -2.62
CA LEU A 41 -16.69 16.58 -2.85
C LEU A 41 -15.42 16.93 -3.62
N PHE A 42 -15.45 17.98 -4.45
CA PHE A 42 -14.40 18.22 -5.45
C PHE A 42 -13.52 19.43 -5.13
N HIS A 43 -12.20 19.29 -5.29
CA HIS A 43 -11.33 20.45 -5.22
C HIS A 43 -11.52 21.36 -6.45
N ARG A 44 -11.53 22.68 -6.24
CA ARG A 44 -11.85 23.67 -7.29
C ARG A 44 -10.66 24.18 -8.09
N PHE A 45 -9.43 24.03 -7.61
CA PHE A 45 -8.25 24.57 -8.28
C PHE A 45 -7.46 23.47 -8.99
N GLY A 46 -6.66 23.87 -9.98
CA GLY A 46 -5.85 22.93 -10.78
C GLY A 46 -6.69 21.87 -11.51
N TYR A 47 -7.96 22.15 -11.80
CA TYR A 47 -8.86 21.22 -12.49
C TYR A 47 -8.33 20.84 -13.88
N ILE A 48 -8.78 19.72 -14.40
CA ILE A 48 -8.43 19.24 -15.74
C ILE A 48 -9.64 19.29 -16.65
N TYR A 49 -9.41 19.43 -17.95
CA TYR A 49 -10.49 19.45 -18.94
C TYR A 49 -10.05 18.78 -20.24
N LYS A 50 -11.00 18.20 -20.97
CA LYS A 50 -10.78 17.55 -22.26
C LYS A 50 -11.82 18.01 -23.27
N PRO A 51 -11.44 18.48 -24.48
CA PRO A 51 -12.40 18.85 -25.51
C PRO A 51 -13.35 17.71 -25.88
N LEU A 52 -14.64 18.02 -26.05
CA LEU A 52 -15.65 17.05 -26.49
C LEU A 52 -15.40 16.56 -27.92
N SER A 53 -14.72 17.37 -28.75
CA SER A 53 -14.26 16.99 -30.09
C SER A 53 -13.17 15.91 -30.10
N GLY A 54 -12.70 15.47 -28.93
CA GLY A 54 -11.61 14.51 -28.78
C GLY A 54 -10.28 15.17 -28.39
N GLY A 55 -9.26 14.33 -28.20
CA GLY A 55 -7.92 14.76 -27.79
C GLY A 55 -7.54 14.39 -26.36
N SER A 56 -6.48 15.04 -25.86
CA SER A 56 -5.88 14.80 -24.54
C SER A 56 -6.56 15.59 -23.42
N TRP A 57 -6.30 15.20 -22.17
CA TRP A 57 -6.63 16.00 -21.00
C TRP A 57 -5.61 17.12 -20.81
N TYR A 58 -6.09 18.33 -20.51
CA TYR A 58 -5.28 19.52 -20.25
C TYR A 58 -5.48 19.96 -18.80
N SER A 59 -4.43 20.52 -18.20
CA SER A 59 -4.53 21.20 -16.90
C SER A 59 -4.98 22.64 -17.10
N ALA A 60 -5.96 23.09 -16.32
CA ALA A 60 -6.26 24.50 -16.19
C ALA A 60 -5.15 25.21 -15.41
N ASN A 61 -5.10 26.54 -15.55
CA ASN A 61 -4.22 27.35 -14.73
C ASN A 61 -4.56 27.13 -13.24
N GLU A 62 -3.54 26.96 -12.42
CA GLU A 62 -3.63 26.60 -11.01
C GLU A 62 -4.39 27.65 -10.19
N ASN A 63 -4.27 28.92 -10.58
CA ASN A 63 -4.93 30.05 -9.93
C ASN A 63 -6.41 30.18 -10.33
N TRP A 64 -6.86 29.45 -11.36
CA TRP A 64 -8.25 29.51 -11.81
C TRP A 64 -9.12 28.59 -10.95
N LYS A 65 -10.08 29.19 -10.26
CA LYS A 65 -11.13 28.47 -9.55
C LYS A 65 -12.15 27.95 -10.56
N LEU A 66 -12.41 26.65 -10.57
CA LEU A 66 -13.51 26.04 -11.31
C LEU A 66 -14.85 26.58 -10.78
N PRO A 67 -15.67 27.26 -11.61
CA PRO A 67 -16.99 27.73 -11.17
C PRO A 67 -17.95 26.56 -10.98
N ASP A 68 -18.82 26.65 -9.97
CA ASP A 68 -19.84 25.62 -9.73
C ASP A 68 -20.74 25.42 -10.96
N SER A 69 -21.01 26.47 -11.74
CA SER A 69 -21.77 26.37 -12.99
C SER A 69 -21.13 25.47 -14.04
N GLU A 70 -19.79 25.37 -14.10
CA GLU A 70 -19.13 24.45 -15.04
C GLU A 70 -19.23 22.99 -14.58
N ILE A 71 -19.16 22.74 -13.27
CA ILE A 71 -19.42 21.42 -12.68
C ILE A 71 -20.87 21.00 -12.97
N LEU A 72 -21.83 21.89 -12.71
CA LEU A 72 -23.25 21.62 -12.92
C LEU A 72 -23.58 21.36 -14.39
N LYS A 73 -23.01 22.12 -15.32
CA LYS A 73 -23.13 21.83 -16.76
C LYS A 73 -22.58 20.46 -17.12
N ALA A 74 -21.43 20.09 -16.55
CA ALA A 74 -20.77 18.82 -16.84
C ALA A 74 -21.64 17.63 -16.37
N ILE A 75 -22.08 17.65 -15.11
CA ILE A 75 -22.90 16.57 -14.56
C ILE A 75 -24.33 16.57 -15.09
N ALA A 76 -24.84 17.69 -15.62
CA ALA A 76 -26.11 17.76 -16.33
C ALA A 76 -26.00 17.32 -17.80
N CYS A 77 -24.81 16.92 -18.27
CA CYS A 77 -24.55 16.53 -19.67
C CYS A 77 -24.81 17.63 -20.71
N VAL A 78 -24.73 18.91 -20.31
CA VAL A 78 -24.98 20.08 -21.18
C VAL A 78 -23.77 21.00 -21.30
N HIS A 79 -22.60 20.55 -20.84
CA HIS A 79 -21.37 21.32 -20.99
C HIS A 79 -21.02 21.45 -22.48
N PRO A 80 -20.85 22.67 -23.03
CA PRO A 80 -20.81 22.87 -24.48
C PRO A 80 -19.49 22.48 -25.15
N LYS A 81 -18.39 22.38 -24.39
CA LYS A 81 -17.03 22.29 -24.95
C LYS A 81 -16.14 21.19 -24.39
N PHE A 82 -16.25 20.90 -23.10
CA PHE A 82 -15.31 20.07 -22.37
C PHE A 82 -15.98 19.00 -21.52
N TYR A 83 -15.28 17.89 -21.34
CA TYR A 83 -15.35 17.11 -20.11
C TYR A 83 -14.48 17.76 -19.05
N ILE A 84 -14.90 17.67 -17.79
CA ILE A 84 -14.23 18.28 -16.64
C ILE A 84 -13.74 17.19 -15.67
N GLY A 85 -12.61 17.41 -15.04
CA GLY A 85 -12.09 16.59 -13.95
C GLY A 85 -11.45 17.43 -12.87
N CYS A 86 -11.33 16.89 -11.67
CA CYS A 86 -10.77 17.58 -10.52
C CYS A 86 -9.56 16.83 -9.98
N ARG A 87 -8.60 17.58 -9.43
CA ARG A 87 -7.47 17.01 -8.68
C ARG A 87 -7.85 16.78 -7.23
N ALA A 88 -7.02 16.00 -6.54
CA ALA A 88 -7.23 15.71 -5.13
C ALA A 88 -7.02 16.96 -4.26
N ALA A 89 -7.92 17.18 -3.31
CA ALA A 89 -7.68 18.07 -2.17
C ALA A 89 -6.80 17.36 -1.12
N LYS A 90 -6.44 18.09 -0.04
CA LYS A 90 -5.72 17.51 1.12
C LYS A 90 -6.50 16.40 1.82
N THR A 91 -7.83 16.51 1.82
CA THR A 91 -8.77 15.50 2.31
C THR A 91 -9.81 15.18 1.23
N THR A 92 -10.44 14.01 1.32
CA THR A 92 -11.48 13.53 0.40
C THR A 92 -12.50 12.68 1.14
N ARG A 93 -13.75 12.65 0.67
CA ARG A 93 -14.78 11.70 1.12
C ARG A 93 -14.90 10.46 0.23
N PHE A 94 -14.03 10.33 -0.76
CA PHE A 94 -14.04 9.16 -1.63
C PHE A 94 -12.64 8.80 -2.16
N ALA A 95 -12.48 7.52 -2.48
CA ALA A 95 -11.45 7.02 -3.37
C ALA A 95 -12.08 6.38 -4.61
N VAL A 96 -11.34 6.33 -5.71
CA VAL A 96 -11.73 5.61 -6.93
C VAL A 96 -10.59 4.72 -7.36
N LEU A 97 -10.91 3.45 -7.60
CA LEU A 97 -10.04 2.55 -8.34
C LEU A 97 -10.49 2.60 -9.80
N ASP A 98 -9.65 3.19 -10.65
CA ASP A 98 -9.91 3.38 -12.07
C ASP A 98 -9.30 2.20 -12.86
N ILE A 99 -10.17 1.46 -13.55
CA ILE A 99 -9.88 0.23 -14.25
C ILE A 99 -10.20 0.44 -15.72
N ASP A 100 -9.17 0.65 -16.54
CA ASP A 100 -9.35 0.85 -17.97
C ASP A 100 -9.95 -0.38 -18.67
N GLN A 101 -10.64 -0.16 -19.79
CA GLN A 101 -11.28 -1.24 -20.57
C GLN A 101 -10.30 -2.34 -20.99
N ASN A 102 -9.06 -1.97 -21.30
CA ASN A 102 -8.00 -2.91 -21.71
C ASN A 102 -7.13 -3.36 -20.53
N SER A 103 -7.56 -3.06 -19.30
CA SER A 103 -6.89 -3.54 -18.09
C SER A 103 -7.04 -5.05 -17.95
N ARG A 104 -6.00 -5.71 -17.46
CA ARG A 104 -6.11 -7.12 -17.02
C ARG A 104 -7.14 -7.33 -15.90
N TYR A 105 -7.52 -6.25 -15.21
CA TYR A 105 -8.50 -6.28 -14.13
C TYR A 105 -9.93 -6.00 -14.60
N HIS A 106 -10.14 -5.68 -15.88
CA HIS A 106 -11.46 -5.47 -16.48
C HIS A 106 -12.14 -6.80 -16.83
N ASN A 107 -12.44 -7.58 -15.80
CA ASN A 107 -13.22 -8.81 -15.89
C ASN A 107 -13.79 -9.15 -14.51
N LYS A 108 -14.86 -9.95 -14.51
CA LYS A 108 -15.59 -10.34 -13.30
C LYS A 108 -14.69 -10.99 -12.24
N GLN A 109 -13.84 -11.95 -12.63
CA GLN A 109 -12.98 -12.68 -11.70
C GLN A 109 -11.99 -11.76 -10.98
N SER A 110 -11.37 -10.84 -11.72
CA SER A 110 -10.42 -9.88 -11.16
C SER A 110 -11.11 -8.84 -10.28
N LEU A 111 -12.32 -8.40 -10.66
CA LEU A 111 -13.13 -7.52 -9.83
C LEU A 111 -13.53 -8.21 -8.52
N GLU A 112 -13.96 -9.46 -8.56
CA GLU A 112 -14.30 -10.25 -7.36
C GLU A 112 -13.08 -10.37 -6.42
N LYS A 113 -11.89 -10.65 -6.97
CA LYS A 113 -10.63 -10.67 -6.20
C LYS A 113 -10.34 -9.30 -5.57
N LEU A 114 -10.56 -8.21 -6.31
CA LEU A 114 -10.37 -6.85 -5.81
C LEU A 114 -11.34 -6.50 -4.68
N LEU A 115 -12.62 -6.82 -4.85
CA LEU A 115 -13.66 -6.62 -3.84
C LEU A 115 -13.39 -7.43 -2.57
N GLN A 116 -12.95 -8.68 -2.72
CA GLN A 116 -12.56 -9.53 -1.60
C GLN A 116 -11.36 -8.94 -0.85
N CYS A 117 -10.33 -8.48 -1.57
CA CYS A 117 -9.16 -7.82 -0.99
C CYS A 117 -9.55 -6.58 -0.18
N LEU A 118 -10.43 -5.74 -0.72
CA LEU A 118 -10.92 -4.55 -0.02
C LEU A 118 -11.74 -4.93 1.22
N SER A 119 -12.64 -5.90 1.11
CA SER A 119 -13.46 -6.37 2.22
C SER A 119 -12.63 -6.96 3.36
N GLN A 120 -11.59 -7.73 3.06
CA GLN A 120 -10.68 -8.29 4.08
C GLN A 120 -9.89 -7.21 4.83
N ALA A 121 -9.63 -6.08 4.17
CA ALA A 121 -9.02 -4.91 4.79
C ALA A 121 -10.02 -4.02 5.54
N GLY A 122 -11.32 -4.38 5.57
CA GLY A 122 -12.38 -3.62 6.24
C GLY A 122 -13.17 -2.67 5.33
N LEU A 123 -12.78 -2.51 4.07
CA LEU A 123 -13.50 -1.68 3.08
C LEU A 123 -14.50 -2.53 2.29
N SER A 124 -15.61 -2.91 2.95
CA SER A 124 -16.62 -3.81 2.36
C SER A 124 -17.63 -3.09 1.46
N ARG A 125 -17.77 -1.76 1.57
CA ARG A 125 -18.74 -0.99 0.80
C ARG A 125 -18.08 -0.26 -0.35
N SER A 126 -18.65 -0.42 -1.54
CA SER A 126 -18.12 0.12 -2.80
C SER A 126 -19.19 0.16 -3.87
N SER A 127 -19.00 0.97 -4.90
CA SER A 127 -20.01 1.17 -5.96
C SER A 127 -19.33 1.24 -7.32
N LEU A 128 -19.84 0.46 -8.28
CA LEU A 128 -19.21 0.28 -9.58
C LEU A 128 -19.93 1.09 -10.66
N TYR A 129 -19.15 1.76 -11.48
CA TYR A 129 -19.66 2.58 -12.57
C TYR A 129 -18.84 2.38 -13.83
N ARG A 130 -19.47 2.56 -15.00
CA ARG A 130 -18.74 2.82 -16.24
C ARG A 130 -18.28 4.27 -16.22
N SER A 131 -16.99 4.51 -16.44
CA SER A 131 -16.39 5.83 -16.34
C SER A 131 -16.60 6.70 -17.58
N SER A 132 -16.75 6.09 -18.76
CA SER A 132 -17.00 6.75 -20.04
C SER A 132 -17.50 5.79 -21.12
N TYR A 133 -17.80 6.31 -22.32
CA TYR A 133 -18.14 5.48 -23.49
C TYR A 133 -17.02 4.50 -23.91
N SER A 134 -15.79 4.68 -23.43
CA SER A 134 -14.74 3.69 -23.61
C SER A 134 -14.94 2.43 -22.78
N GLY A 135 -15.94 2.34 -21.89
CA GLY A 135 -16.21 1.10 -21.16
C GLY A 135 -15.34 0.82 -19.94
N GLY A 136 -14.35 1.68 -19.63
CA GLY A 136 -13.58 1.58 -18.38
C GLY A 136 -14.49 1.67 -17.14
N TRP A 137 -14.03 1.13 -16.01
CA TRP A 137 -14.76 1.10 -14.75
C TRP A 137 -14.14 2.03 -13.71
N HIS A 138 -14.99 2.72 -12.97
CA HIS A 138 -14.64 3.35 -11.71
C HIS A 138 -15.30 2.59 -10.57
N LEU A 139 -14.49 2.04 -9.66
CA LEU A 139 -14.96 1.50 -8.39
C LEU A 139 -14.78 2.56 -7.29
N TYR A 140 -15.87 3.17 -6.87
CA TYR A 140 -15.88 4.18 -5.81
C TYR A 140 -15.89 3.53 -4.44
N LEU A 141 -15.11 4.09 -3.53
CA LEU A 141 -15.10 3.81 -2.10
C LEU A 141 -15.44 5.11 -1.40
N PHE A 142 -16.68 5.23 -0.91
CA PHE A 142 -17.15 6.41 -0.19
C PHE A 142 -16.82 6.32 1.29
N PHE A 143 -16.73 7.49 1.94
CA PHE A 143 -16.43 7.62 3.36
C PHE A 143 -17.39 8.61 4.03
N GLU A 144 -17.84 8.24 5.23
CA GLU A 144 -18.75 9.07 6.04
C GLU A 144 -18.08 10.43 6.34
N GLU A 145 -16.80 10.38 6.67
CA GLU A 145 -15.99 11.54 7.04
C GLU A 145 -14.82 11.76 6.07
N PRO A 146 -14.33 13.01 5.89
CA PRO A 146 -13.15 13.28 5.07
C PRO A 146 -11.87 12.61 5.59
N ILE A 147 -11.16 11.90 4.73
CA ILE A 147 -9.87 11.24 5.02
C ILE A 147 -8.73 12.00 4.33
N ALA A 148 -7.56 12.06 4.96
CA ALA A 148 -6.36 12.62 4.35
C ALA A 148 -6.00 11.89 3.04
N SER A 149 -6.05 12.61 1.92
CA SER A 149 -5.93 12.03 0.56
C SER A 149 -4.62 11.29 0.34
N LEU A 150 -3.51 11.84 0.84
CA LEU A 150 -2.19 11.22 0.71
C LEU A 150 -2.12 9.91 1.50
N GLU A 151 -2.69 9.89 2.71
CA GLU A 151 -2.72 8.68 3.54
C GLU A 151 -3.61 7.61 2.92
N LEU A 152 -4.81 7.99 2.47
CA LEU A 152 -5.75 7.08 1.83
C LEU A 152 -5.12 6.42 0.60
N ARG A 153 -4.51 7.21 -0.29
CA ARG A 153 -3.76 6.69 -1.43
C ARG A 153 -2.66 5.73 -1.00
N ARG A 154 -1.84 6.11 -0.02
CA ARG A 154 -0.70 5.31 0.43
C ARG A 154 -1.16 3.94 0.96
N GLN A 155 -2.23 3.91 1.75
CA GLN A 155 -2.75 2.67 2.31
C GLN A 155 -3.38 1.77 1.24
N LEU A 156 -4.15 2.34 0.30
CA LEU A 156 -4.69 1.58 -0.83
C LEU A 156 -3.59 1.04 -1.74
N PHE A 157 -2.58 1.86 -2.06
CA PHE A 157 -1.43 1.42 -2.86
C PHE A 157 -0.70 0.25 -2.20
N LYS A 158 -0.41 0.35 -0.90
CA LYS A 158 0.20 -0.74 -0.13
C LYS A 158 -0.68 -1.98 -0.11
N LEU A 159 -1.97 -1.85 0.20
CA LEU A 159 -2.90 -2.99 0.22
C LEU A 159 -2.89 -3.73 -1.12
N LEU A 160 -3.06 -3.01 -2.22
CA LEU A 160 -3.15 -3.59 -3.55
C LEU A 160 -1.82 -4.23 -3.97
N THR A 161 -0.69 -3.56 -3.76
CA THR A 161 0.63 -4.12 -4.11
C THR A 161 1.04 -5.31 -3.24
N LEU A 162 0.64 -5.36 -1.96
CA LEU A 162 0.86 -6.52 -1.08
C LEU A 162 0.01 -7.74 -1.49
N ASN A 163 -1.06 -7.51 -2.26
CA ASN A 163 -1.94 -8.55 -2.80
C ASN A 163 -1.78 -8.70 -4.33
N ASP A 164 -0.59 -8.40 -4.85
CA ASP A 164 -0.15 -8.63 -6.24
C ASP A 164 -0.95 -7.88 -7.32
N PHE A 165 -1.66 -6.82 -6.95
CA PHE A 165 -2.23 -5.90 -7.93
C PHE A 165 -1.14 -4.96 -8.47
N GLN A 166 -1.05 -4.91 -9.79
CA GLN A 166 -0.17 -4.02 -10.55
C GLN A 166 -0.86 -2.66 -10.67
N VAL A 167 -0.59 -1.79 -9.70
CA VAL A 167 -1.08 -0.41 -9.71
C VAL A 167 -0.25 0.40 -10.70
N GLY A 168 -0.91 0.95 -11.72
CA GLY A 168 -0.23 1.67 -12.78
C GLY A 168 -1.20 2.17 -13.85
N LYS A 169 -0.71 3.15 -14.62
CA LYS A 169 -1.45 3.79 -15.71
C LYS A 169 -1.88 2.77 -16.75
N GLY A 170 -3.13 2.86 -17.23
CA GLY A 170 -3.63 1.94 -18.25
C GLY A 170 -4.13 0.59 -17.71
N GLN A 171 -4.03 0.35 -16.39
CA GLN A 171 -4.39 -0.92 -15.76
C GLN A 171 -5.26 -0.71 -14.52
N LEU A 172 -4.68 -0.16 -13.45
CA LEU A 172 -5.36 0.07 -12.19
C LEU A 172 -4.77 1.32 -11.56
N GLU A 173 -5.46 2.44 -11.69
CA GLU A 173 -5.05 3.70 -11.09
C GLU A 173 -5.86 3.96 -9.81
N ILE A 174 -5.23 4.63 -8.84
CA ILE A 174 -5.87 4.97 -7.56
C ILE A 174 -6.08 6.47 -7.53
N PHE A 175 -7.28 6.90 -7.19
CA PHE A 175 -7.60 8.27 -6.84
C PHE A 175 -8.15 8.31 -5.40
N PRO A 176 -7.83 9.34 -4.60
CA PRO A 176 -7.07 10.53 -4.96
C PRO A 176 -5.61 10.25 -5.31
N HIS A 177 -5.05 11.05 -6.22
CA HIS A 177 -3.64 11.02 -6.59
C HIS A 177 -3.01 12.38 -6.30
N PRO A 178 -2.83 12.77 -5.01
CA PRO A 178 -2.11 13.99 -4.69
C PRO A 178 -0.68 13.92 -5.24
N GLY A 179 -0.17 15.05 -5.72
CA GLY A 179 1.22 15.14 -6.15
C GLY A 179 2.19 15.34 -4.98
N GLY A 180 3.47 15.08 -5.24
CA GLY A 180 4.58 15.37 -4.33
C GLY A 180 5.19 16.75 -4.59
N GLU A 181 6.44 16.94 -4.17
CA GLU A 181 7.19 18.17 -4.49
C GLU A 181 7.27 18.37 -6.01
N GLY A 182 6.86 19.54 -6.49
CA GLY A 182 6.88 19.89 -7.92
C GLY A 182 5.77 19.26 -8.79
N SER A 183 4.81 18.52 -8.21
CA SER A 183 3.69 17.93 -8.97
C SER A 183 2.35 18.23 -8.33
N MET A 184 1.34 18.56 -9.14
CA MET A 184 -0.06 18.67 -8.69
C MET A 184 -0.77 17.31 -8.61
N GLY A 185 -0.10 16.22 -8.98
CA GLY A 185 -0.67 14.86 -8.98
C GLY A 185 -1.45 14.56 -10.26
N LEU A 186 -2.43 13.65 -10.20
CA LEU A 186 -3.34 13.33 -11.30
C LEU A 186 -4.77 13.81 -10.99
N GLY A 187 -5.49 14.20 -12.04
CA GLY A 187 -6.89 14.59 -11.95
C GLY A 187 -7.80 13.45 -12.39
N LEU A 188 -8.97 13.35 -11.76
CA LEU A 188 -10.01 12.38 -12.08
C LEU A 188 -11.16 13.08 -12.78
N ARG A 189 -11.67 12.48 -13.87
CA ARG A 189 -12.91 12.93 -14.53
C ARG A 189 -14.06 12.96 -13.52
N LEU A 190 -14.86 14.04 -13.50
CA LEU A 190 -16.04 14.11 -12.64
C LEU A 190 -17.03 12.98 -12.99
N PRO A 191 -17.71 12.37 -12.00
CA PRO A 191 -18.76 11.40 -12.24
C PRO A 191 -19.95 12.04 -12.97
N MET A 192 -20.88 11.22 -13.46
CA MET A 192 -22.15 11.64 -14.08
C MET A 192 -22.02 12.51 -15.34
N GLN A 193 -20.85 12.53 -15.98
CA GLN A 193 -20.68 13.12 -17.31
C GLN A 193 -21.06 12.11 -18.41
N PRO A 194 -21.23 12.52 -19.67
CA PRO A 194 -21.67 11.62 -20.75
C PRO A 194 -20.87 10.31 -20.84
N GLY A 195 -21.59 9.19 -21.00
CA GLY A 195 -21.02 7.85 -21.01
C GLY A 195 -20.78 7.25 -19.62
N PHE A 196 -21.10 7.96 -18.54
CA PHE A 196 -21.16 7.37 -17.19
C PHE A 196 -22.36 6.42 -17.08
N ALA A 197 -22.25 5.33 -16.33
CA ALA A 197 -23.39 4.43 -16.10
C ALA A 197 -23.25 3.72 -14.74
N TRP A 198 -24.36 3.42 -14.09
CA TRP A 198 -24.43 2.60 -12.87
C TRP A 198 -24.44 1.13 -13.25
N LEU A 199 -23.59 0.32 -12.62
CA LEU A 199 -23.46 -1.10 -12.91
C LEU A 199 -23.76 -1.95 -11.68
N ASP A 200 -24.46 -3.06 -11.89
CA ASP A 200 -24.57 -4.12 -10.88
C ASP A 200 -23.21 -4.82 -10.74
N LYS A 201 -22.65 -4.85 -9.53
CA LYS A 201 -21.32 -5.45 -9.27
C LYS A 201 -21.25 -6.96 -9.53
N LYS A 202 -22.38 -7.68 -9.48
CA LYS A 202 -22.48 -9.14 -9.64
C LYS A 202 -22.69 -9.55 -11.08
N THR A 203 -23.54 -8.84 -11.83
CA THR A 203 -23.87 -9.15 -13.23
C THR A 203 -23.01 -8.36 -14.21
N LEU A 204 -22.47 -7.21 -13.79
CA LEU A 204 -21.78 -6.21 -14.62
C LEU A 204 -22.69 -5.56 -15.67
N GLU A 205 -23.99 -5.78 -15.56
CA GLU A 205 -24.97 -5.16 -16.43
C GLU A 205 -25.18 -3.69 -16.04
N ILE A 206 -25.52 -2.88 -17.04
CA ILE A 206 -25.83 -1.47 -16.82
C ILE A 206 -27.25 -1.38 -16.24
N GLU A 207 -27.36 -0.88 -15.02
CA GLU A 207 -28.65 -0.61 -14.36
C GLU A 207 -29.24 0.69 -14.87
N HIS A 208 -28.41 1.72 -14.97
CA HIS A 208 -28.81 3.05 -15.42
C HIS A 208 -27.74 3.69 -16.32
N GLU A 209 -28.15 4.10 -17.52
CA GLU A 209 -27.33 4.95 -18.39
C GLU A 209 -27.47 6.41 -18.00
N ARG A 210 -26.36 7.12 -17.70
CA ARG A 210 -26.43 8.53 -17.30
C ARG A 210 -27.19 9.35 -18.35
N ASN A 211 -26.98 9.09 -19.63
CA ASN A 211 -27.56 9.86 -20.72
C ASN A 211 -29.09 9.73 -20.83
N GLU A 212 -29.70 8.76 -20.15
CA GLU A 212 -31.15 8.52 -20.13
C GLU A 212 -31.82 9.14 -18.90
N LEU A 213 -31.05 9.63 -17.94
CA LEU A 213 -31.56 10.19 -16.69
C LEU A 213 -31.61 11.72 -16.72
N ASP A 214 -32.64 12.26 -16.08
CA ASP A 214 -32.67 13.68 -15.72
C ASP A 214 -31.54 14.02 -14.74
N ALA A 215 -31.05 15.26 -14.79
CA ALA A 215 -29.89 15.69 -14.01
C ALA A 215 -30.11 15.57 -12.49
N THR A 216 -31.31 15.86 -12.01
CA THR A 216 -31.72 15.70 -10.61
C THR A 216 -31.74 14.24 -10.19
N TYR A 217 -32.36 13.37 -10.99
CA TYR A 217 -32.46 11.96 -10.66
C TYR A 217 -31.10 11.26 -10.67
N ALA A 218 -30.25 11.57 -11.65
CA ALA A 218 -28.86 11.11 -11.66
C ALA A 218 -28.08 11.55 -10.41
N LEU A 219 -28.27 12.80 -9.98
CA LEU A 219 -27.63 13.35 -8.79
C LEU A 219 -28.10 12.65 -7.51
N GLU A 220 -29.41 12.43 -7.38
CA GLU A 220 -30.02 11.68 -6.27
C GLU A 220 -29.44 10.27 -6.18
N LEU A 221 -29.46 9.50 -7.27
CA LEU A 221 -28.87 8.15 -7.30
C LEU A 221 -27.40 8.13 -6.88
N PHE A 222 -26.61 9.13 -7.26
CA PHE A 222 -25.21 9.21 -6.86
C PHE A 222 -25.05 9.55 -5.36
N LEU A 223 -25.88 10.45 -4.84
CA LEU A 223 -25.82 10.88 -3.43
C LEU A 223 -26.37 9.81 -2.47
N ASP A 224 -27.42 9.10 -2.86
CA ASP A 224 -27.95 7.96 -2.10
C ASP A 224 -26.88 6.91 -1.85
N VAL A 225 -26.07 6.63 -2.87
CA VAL A 225 -24.96 5.69 -2.77
C VAL A 225 -23.77 6.30 -2.01
N LEU A 226 -23.46 7.59 -2.23
CA LEU A 226 -22.41 8.30 -1.49
C LEU A 226 -22.59 8.18 0.03
N ASP A 227 -23.83 8.33 0.51
CA ASP A 227 -24.13 8.30 1.95
C ASP A 227 -24.53 6.89 2.43
N GLY A 228 -25.29 6.13 1.64
CA GLY A 228 -25.75 4.79 1.99
C GLY A 228 -24.68 3.70 1.96
N ASP A 229 -23.72 3.80 1.03
CA ASP A 229 -22.60 2.86 0.88
C ASP A 229 -21.27 3.43 1.45
N ALA A 230 -21.35 4.45 2.31
CA ALA A 230 -20.15 5.02 2.93
C ALA A 230 -19.46 4.05 3.89
N ASN A 231 -18.14 3.98 3.85
CA ASN A 231 -17.31 3.32 4.85
C ASN A 231 -17.04 4.28 6.01
N SER A 232 -17.04 3.75 7.24
CA SER A 232 -16.78 4.55 8.44
C SER A 232 -15.29 4.90 8.58
N PHE A 233 -14.98 5.87 9.45
CA PHE A 233 -13.57 6.13 9.79
C PHE A 233 -12.90 4.94 10.48
N GLU A 234 -13.67 4.11 11.19
CA GLU A 234 -13.16 2.88 11.82
C GLU A 234 -12.77 1.83 10.77
N ASP A 235 -13.51 1.74 9.67
CA ASP A 235 -13.14 0.87 8.54
C ASP A 235 -11.81 1.31 7.91
N PHE A 236 -11.56 2.60 7.82
CA PHE A 236 -10.26 3.12 7.39
C PHE A 236 -9.14 2.79 8.40
N ARG A 237 -9.41 2.79 9.72
CA ARG A 237 -8.42 2.33 10.71
C ARG A 237 -8.14 0.84 10.58
N ARG A 238 -9.15 0.01 10.31
CA ARG A 238 -8.99 -1.42 10.02
C ARG A 238 -8.11 -1.65 8.80
N LEU A 239 -8.29 -0.87 7.72
CA LEU A 239 -7.41 -0.89 6.55
C LEU A 239 -5.95 -0.68 6.97
N LYS A 240 -5.68 0.36 7.76
CA LYS A 240 -4.31 0.67 8.22
C LYS A 240 -3.72 -0.46 9.05
N ALA A 241 -4.48 -1.00 9.99
CA ALA A 241 -4.03 -2.12 10.83
C ALA A 241 -3.76 -3.37 9.99
N HIS A 242 -4.62 -3.66 9.02
CA HIS A 242 -4.47 -4.79 8.10
C HIS A 242 -3.23 -4.64 7.22
N VAL A 243 -3.01 -3.46 6.63
CA VAL A 243 -1.80 -3.17 5.84
C VAL A 243 -0.53 -3.33 6.69
N GLN A 244 -0.53 -2.81 7.92
CA GLN A 244 0.62 -2.97 8.83
C GLN A 244 0.90 -4.44 9.14
N GLU A 245 -0.14 -5.26 9.32
CA GLU A 245 0.00 -6.70 9.53
C GLU A 245 0.56 -7.40 8.29
N LEU A 246 0.05 -7.07 7.09
CA LEU A 246 0.60 -7.59 5.84
C LEU A 246 2.07 -7.21 5.63
N GLU A 247 2.45 -5.96 5.95
CA GLU A 247 3.86 -5.52 5.86
C GLU A 247 4.76 -6.31 6.82
N LYS A 248 4.30 -6.58 8.04
CA LYS A 248 5.04 -7.43 9.00
C LYS A 248 5.19 -8.86 8.49
N ARG A 249 4.09 -9.46 8.00
CA ARG A 249 4.10 -10.81 7.42
C ARG A 249 5.05 -10.90 6.22
N ARG A 250 5.00 -9.91 5.31
CA ARG A 250 5.91 -9.83 4.16
C ARG A 250 7.36 -9.70 4.59
N THR A 251 7.65 -8.84 5.56
CA THR A 251 9.02 -8.69 6.08
C THR A 251 9.54 -10.01 6.65
N SER A 252 8.70 -10.73 7.41
CA SER A 252 9.05 -12.06 7.94
C SER A 252 9.27 -13.09 6.83
N ALA A 253 8.43 -13.08 5.79
CA ALA A 253 8.57 -13.95 4.63
C ALA A 253 9.82 -13.65 3.80
N SER A 254 10.16 -12.37 3.57
CA SER A 254 11.39 -11.97 2.86
C SER A 254 12.65 -12.50 3.55
N VAL A 255 12.68 -12.61 4.89
CA VAL A 255 13.81 -13.24 5.59
C VAL A 255 14.00 -14.70 5.16
N HIS A 256 12.91 -15.43 4.87
CA HIS A 256 12.99 -16.81 4.37
C HIS A 256 13.66 -16.85 2.98
N GLY A 257 13.36 -15.86 2.12
CA GLY A 257 13.88 -15.79 0.75
C GLY A 257 15.37 -15.46 0.63
N ARG A 258 15.92 -14.64 1.54
CA ARG A 258 17.31 -14.16 1.47
C ARG A 258 18.34 -15.26 1.65
N GLY A 259 18.01 -16.25 2.49
CA GLY A 259 18.90 -17.35 2.86
C GLY A 259 20.22 -16.83 3.40
N ASP A 260 20.27 -16.51 4.70
CA ASP A 260 21.52 -16.06 5.33
C ASP A 260 22.65 -17.04 5.00
N ARG A 261 23.79 -16.48 4.56
CA ARG A 261 25.03 -17.23 4.39
C ARG A 261 25.45 -17.71 5.76
N VAL A 262 25.09 -18.96 6.09
CA VAL A 262 25.87 -19.69 7.10
C VAL A 262 27.27 -19.78 6.51
N ASN A 263 28.26 -19.20 7.18
CA ASN A 263 29.69 -19.26 6.84
C ASN A 263 30.26 -20.68 7.01
N ASN A 264 29.56 -21.68 6.49
CA ASN A 264 30.10 -23.00 6.27
C ASN A 264 30.43 -23.08 4.79
N VAL A 265 31.68 -22.75 4.48
CA VAL A 265 32.30 -23.00 3.18
C VAL A 265 32.14 -24.51 2.90
N VAL A 266 31.15 -24.87 2.09
CA VAL A 266 31.17 -26.16 1.40
C VAL A 266 31.87 -25.88 0.06
N PRO A 267 33.05 -26.47 -0.19
CA PRO A 267 33.77 -26.23 -1.43
C PRO A 267 32.92 -26.64 -2.62
N ILE A 268 33.01 -25.85 -3.70
CA ILE A 268 32.49 -26.18 -5.02
C ILE A 268 33.13 -27.51 -5.43
N ARG A 269 32.37 -28.61 -5.37
CA ARG A 269 32.71 -29.81 -6.12
C ARG A 269 32.21 -29.63 -7.54
N ALA A 270 33.16 -29.73 -8.47
CA ALA A 270 32.91 -29.82 -9.89
C ALA A 270 32.08 -31.08 -10.20
N GLY A 271 31.15 -30.95 -11.17
CA GLY A 271 30.43 -32.05 -11.81
C GLY A 271 29.52 -32.84 -10.87
N ILE A 272 28.22 -32.59 -10.92
CA ILE A 272 27.24 -33.51 -10.33
C ILE A 272 27.22 -34.76 -11.22
N GLU A 273 27.97 -35.79 -10.86
CA GLU A 273 27.62 -37.16 -11.23
C GLU A 273 26.27 -37.49 -10.59
N ALA A 274 25.43 -38.25 -11.30
CA ALA A 274 24.07 -38.58 -10.86
C ALA A 274 24.11 -39.35 -9.53
N VAL A 275 23.80 -38.64 -8.44
CA VAL A 275 23.62 -39.20 -7.11
C VAL A 275 22.34 -40.04 -7.09
N SER A 276 22.37 -41.23 -6.47
CA SER A 276 21.23 -42.14 -6.45
C SER A 276 20.08 -41.61 -5.58
N GLU A 277 18.81 -41.88 -5.96
CA GLU A 277 17.60 -41.45 -5.22
C GLU A 277 17.61 -41.86 -3.72
N ALA A 278 18.30 -42.96 -3.39
CA ALA A 278 18.44 -43.44 -2.02
C ALA A 278 19.24 -42.50 -1.11
N GLU A 279 20.29 -41.85 -1.64
CA GLU A 279 21.17 -40.98 -0.83
C GLU A 279 20.48 -39.67 -0.40
N PHE A 280 19.59 -39.13 -1.23
CA PHE A 280 18.79 -37.97 -0.84
C PHE A 280 17.77 -38.33 0.23
N ALA A 281 17.16 -39.51 0.15
CA ALA A 281 16.17 -39.97 1.12
C ALA A 281 16.78 -40.14 2.52
N ASP A 282 17.98 -40.70 2.61
CA ASP A 282 18.71 -40.84 3.88
C ASP A 282 19.09 -39.47 4.47
N PHE A 283 19.58 -38.55 3.64
CA PHE A 283 19.91 -37.19 4.09
C PHE A 283 18.68 -36.45 4.64
N VAL A 284 17.59 -36.41 3.87
CA VAL A 284 16.35 -35.70 4.27
C VAL A 284 15.70 -36.41 5.46
N GLY A 285 15.76 -37.73 5.52
CA GLY A 285 15.36 -38.51 6.69
C GLY A 285 16.13 -38.12 7.95
N GLY A 286 17.43 -37.86 7.84
CA GLY A 286 18.26 -37.34 8.93
C GLY A 286 17.86 -35.93 9.41
N VAL A 287 17.42 -35.06 8.50
CA VAL A 287 16.97 -33.69 8.83
C VAL A 287 15.65 -33.68 9.58
N PHE A 288 14.67 -34.48 9.16
CA PHE A 288 13.32 -34.48 9.75
C PHE A 288 13.11 -35.55 10.82
N HIS A 289 14.06 -36.46 11.02
CA HIS A 289 13.96 -37.73 11.77
C HIS A 289 12.90 -38.71 11.21
N ARG A 290 11.78 -38.20 10.69
CA ARG A 290 10.75 -38.92 9.95
C ARG A 290 10.28 -38.07 8.78
N LEU A 291 10.24 -38.64 7.58
CA LEU A 291 9.84 -37.91 6.38
C LEU A 291 8.41 -37.35 6.51
N PRO A 292 8.22 -36.04 6.28
CA PRO A 292 6.91 -35.42 6.26
C PRO A 292 6.00 -36.03 5.17
N PRO A 293 4.69 -36.17 5.41
CA PRO A 293 3.77 -36.69 4.41
C PRO A 293 3.78 -35.87 3.11
N GLY A 294 3.89 -36.58 1.98
CA GLY A 294 3.85 -35.97 0.64
C GLY A 294 5.12 -35.22 0.23
N ILE A 295 6.20 -35.29 1.02
CA ILE A 295 7.47 -34.66 0.66
C ILE A 295 8.07 -35.36 -0.56
N ILE A 296 8.37 -34.58 -1.59
CA ILE A 296 9.23 -34.97 -2.71
C ILE A 296 10.66 -34.68 -2.28
N VAL A 297 11.41 -35.73 -1.95
CA VAL A 297 12.76 -35.66 -1.37
C VAL A 297 13.71 -34.88 -2.28
N ASP A 298 13.72 -35.21 -3.57
CA ASP A 298 14.60 -34.58 -4.57
C ASP A 298 14.33 -33.08 -4.70
N ASN A 299 13.06 -32.68 -4.82
CA ASN A 299 12.68 -31.27 -4.91
C ASN A 299 13.06 -30.51 -3.64
N TRP A 300 12.89 -31.11 -2.46
CA TRP A 300 13.27 -30.47 -1.20
C TRP A 300 14.79 -30.28 -1.13
N TYR A 301 15.56 -31.31 -1.48
CA TYR A 301 17.02 -31.27 -1.44
C TYR A 301 17.58 -30.26 -2.45
N LYS A 302 17.11 -30.28 -3.71
CA LYS A 302 17.47 -29.28 -4.72
C LYS A 302 17.06 -27.88 -4.29
N GLY A 303 15.89 -27.73 -3.67
CA GLY A 303 15.41 -26.45 -3.15
C GLY A 303 16.33 -25.87 -2.08
N ARG A 304 16.85 -26.71 -1.18
CA ARG A 304 17.88 -26.32 -0.20
C ARG A 304 19.17 -25.85 -0.87
N LEU A 305 19.61 -26.51 -1.93
CA LEU A 305 20.80 -26.12 -2.69
C LEU A 305 20.62 -24.77 -3.40
N TYR A 306 19.48 -24.56 -4.07
CA TYR A 306 19.15 -23.28 -4.69
C TYR A 306 19.05 -22.17 -3.65
N HIS A 307 18.39 -22.43 -2.51
CA HIS A 307 18.29 -21.46 -1.41
C HIS A 307 19.66 -21.00 -0.89
N LEU A 308 20.63 -21.91 -0.82
CA LEU A 308 22.01 -21.61 -0.42
C LEU A 308 22.80 -20.83 -1.46
N ASN A 309 22.80 -21.33 -2.68
CA ASN A 309 23.78 -20.95 -3.70
C ASN A 309 23.21 -19.90 -4.66
N GLY A 310 21.88 -19.76 -4.71
CA GLY A 310 21.17 -19.09 -5.78
C GLY A 310 21.25 -19.87 -7.09
N LEU A 311 20.85 -19.21 -8.17
CA LEU A 311 21.01 -19.77 -9.51
C LEU A 311 22.50 -19.79 -9.86
N ASN A 312 23.02 -20.93 -10.31
CA ASN A 312 24.43 -21.11 -10.67
C ASN A 312 24.64 -21.38 -12.17
N GLY A 313 23.57 -21.45 -12.94
CA GLY A 313 23.61 -21.55 -14.39
C GLY A 313 22.33 -21.04 -15.06
N PRO A 314 22.38 -20.83 -16.39
CA PRO A 314 21.22 -20.40 -17.16
C PRO A 314 20.12 -21.47 -17.16
N SER A 315 18.88 -21.04 -17.44
CA SER A 315 17.70 -21.92 -17.56
C SER A 315 17.26 -22.68 -16.29
N GLN A 316 17.83 -22.34 -15.13
CA GLN A 316 17.47 -22.98 -13.85
C GLN A 316 16.26 -22.35 -13.14
N ARG A 317 15.77 -21.20 -13.60
CA ARG A 317 14.73 -20.41 -12.91
C ARG A 317 13.49 -21.25 -12.58
N ALA A 318 12.94 -21.97 -13.56
CA ALA A 318 11.69 -22.70 -13.38
C ALA A 318 11.83 -23.84 -12.35
N GLU A 319 12.88 -24.66 -12.50
CA GLU A 319 13.20 -25.73 -11.53
C GLU A 319 13.47 -25.16 -10.14
N ALA A 320 14.22 -24.05 -10.05
CA ALA A 320 14.50 -23.39 -8.79
C ALA A 320 13.23 -22.88 -8.09
N ILE A 321 12.29 -22.27 -8.83
CA ILE A 321 11.01 -21.81 -8.26
C ILE A 321 10.23 -22.99 -7.67
N GLU A 322 10.12 -24.10 -8.39
CA GLU A 322 9.42 -25.30 -7.92
C GLU A 322 10.12 -25.90 -6.69
N CYS A 323 11.43 -26.14 -6.77
CA CYS A 323 12.20 -26.78 -5.71
C CYS A 323 12.28 -25.92 -4.45
N VAL A 324 12.56 -24.61 -4.59
CA VAL A 324 12.60 -23.68 -3.45
C VAL A 324 11.20 -23.52 -2.85
N GLY A 325 10.15 -23.51 -3.67
CA GLY A 325 8.77 -23.47 -3.18
C GLY A 325 8.46 -24.67 -2.29
N HIS A 326 8.87 -25.86 -2.75
CA HIS A 326 8.74 -27.10 -1.99
C HIS A 326 9.60 -27.12 -0.72
N TYR A 327 10.83 -26.58 -0.79
CA TYR A 327 11.69 -26.40 0.39
C TYR A 327 11.06 -25.47 1.43
N PHE A 328 10.51 -24.32 1.02
CA PHE A 328 9.77 -23.43 1.92
C PHE A 328 8.49 -24.05 2.48
N PHE A 329 7.84 -24.96 1.75
CA PHE A 329 6.67 -25.68 2.25
C PHE A 329 6.94 -26.52 3.48
N TYR A 330 8.06 -27.24 3.48
CA TYR A 330 8.41 -28.11 4.61
C TYR A 330 9.36 -27.43 5.61
N GLY A 331 10.01 -26.32 5.23
CA GLY A 331 11.05 -25.68 6.04
C GLY A 331 12.33 -26.53 6.10
N ASP A 332 13.26 -26.13 6.97
CA ASP A 332 14.48 -26.88 7.28
C ASP A 332 14.79 -26.78 8.78
N PRO A 333 14.40 -27.80 9.57
CA PRO A 333 14.70 -27.87 11.00
C PRO A 333 16.19 -27.82 11.32
N SER A 334 17.06 -28.30 10.42
CA SER A 334 18.52 -28.29 10.64
C SER A 334 19.13 -26.88 10.53
N ARG A 335 18.34 -25.90 10.09
CA ARG A 335 18.76 -24.51 9.82
C ARG A 335 17.83 -23.48 10.45
N ASP A 336 16.96 -23.93 11.36
CA ASP A 336 15.94 -23.09 11.98
C ASP A 336 15.07 -22.34 10.95
N LEU A 337 14.85 -22.93 9.77
CA LEU A 337 13.99 -22.35 8.74
C LEU A 337 12.55 -22.84 8.98
N PRO A 338 11.60 -21.96 9.36
CA PRO A 338 10.24 -22.39 9.62
C PRO A 338 9.53 -22.81 8.33
N ALA A 339 8.62 -23.77 8.48
CA ALA A 339 7.77 -24.23 7.39
C ALA A 339 6.69 -23.19 7.07
N LEU A 340 6.63 -22.76 5.81
CA LEU A 340 5.54 -21.95 5.29
C LEU A 340 4.43 -22.85 4.73
N GLY A 341 3.99 -23.91 5.41
CA GLY A 341 3.12 -24.96 4.84
C GLY A 341 1.70 -24.50 4.41
N TYR A 342 0.68 -25.27 4.79
CA TYR A 342 -0.72 -24.93 4.45
C TYR A 342 -1.15 -23.59 5.04
N GLY A 343 -1.85 -22.75 4.26
CA GLY A 343 -2.36 -21.45 4.72
C GLY A 343 -1.32 -20.32 4.76
N TYR A 344 -0.13 -20.56 4.19
CA TYR A 344 0.97 -19.59 4.05
C TYR A 344 1.33 -19.37 2.57
N GLU A 345 0.40 -19.60 1.65
CA GLU A 345 0.63 -19.47 0.21
C GLU A 345 1.15 -18.08 -0.16
N GLN A 346 0.56 -17.02 0.43
CA GLN A 346 0.99 -15.64 0.20
C GLN A 346 2.40 -15.38 0.76
N GLU A 347 2.71 -15.83 1.98
CA GLU A 347 4.06 -15.72 2.53
C GLU A 347 5.09 -16.51 1.71
N ARG A 348 4.73 -17.69 1.21
CA ARG A 348 5.61 -18.49 0.35
C ARG A 348 5.89 -17.77 -0.96
N GLN A 349 4.88 -17.13 -1.54
CA GLN A 349 5.03 -16.31 -2.74
C GLN A 349 6.02 -15.16 -2.51
N TRP A 350 5.84 -14.40 -1.42
CA TRP A 350 6.78 -13.33 -1.07
C TRP A 350 8.21 -13.84 -0.82
N ALA A 351 8.36 -14.99 -0.17
CA ALA A 351 9.67 -15.60 0.06
C ALA A 351 10.34 -16.03 -1.25
N LEU A 352 9.57 -16.58 -2.20
CA LEU A 352 10.07 -16.95 -3.53
C LEU A 352 10.44 -15.73 -4.37
N ASP A 353 9.64 -14.66 -4.33
CA ASP A 353 9.95 -13.40 -5.02
C ASP A 353 11.24 -12.78 -4.48
N GLU A 354 11.42 -12.76 -3.16
CA GLU A 354 12.65 -12.27 -2.53
C GLU A 354 13.85 -13.17 -2.88
N PHE A 355 13.67 -14.49 -2.90
CA PHE A 355 14.71 -15.43 -3.36
C PHE A 355 15.14 -15.11 -4.79
N LEU A 356 14.20 -14.96 -5.72
CA LEU A 356 14.52 -14.63 -7.11
C LEU A 356 15.18 -13.26 -7.23
N HIS A 357 14.74 -12.27 -6.46
CA HIS A 357 15.33 -10.94 -6.49
C HIS A 357 16.78 -10.94 -5.98
N THR A 358 17.06 -11.67 -4.89
CA THR A 358 18.35 -11.61 -4.19
C THR A 358 19.35 -12.67 -4.64
N ARG A 359 18.87 -13.80 -5.18
CA ARG A 359 19.68 -14.99 -5.50
C ARG A 359 19.58 -15.43 -6.97
N ASN A 360 19.12 -14.55 -7.85
CA ASN A 360 19.18 -14.79 -9.31
C ASN A 360 20.62 -14.81 -9.85
N ASN A 361 21.59 -14.16 -9.18
CA ASN A 361 23.01 -14.13 -9.57
C ASN A 361 23.26 -13.77 -11.05
N GLY A 362 22.37 -13.01 -11.66
CA GLY A 362 22.43 -12.65 -13.09
C GLY A 362 22.11 -13.78 -14.06
N GLN A 363 21.65 -14.95 -13.61
CA GLN A 363 21.49 -16.14 -14.47
C GLN A 363 20.16 -16.19 -15.23
N SER A 364 19.14 -15.43 -14.83
CA SER A 364 17.87 -15.30 -15.55
C SER A 364 17.82 -14.01 -16.34
N GLU A 365 17.88 -14.12 -17.67
CA GLU A 365 17.77 -12.98 -18.59
C GLU A 365 16.45 -12.22 -18.44
N ASP A 366 15.33 -12.92 -18.24
CA ASP A 366 14.02 -12.25 -18.08
C ASP A 366 13.95 -11.41 -16.81
N ILE A 367 14.54 -11.88 -15.71
CA ILE A 367 14.62 -11.13 -14.45
C ILE A 367 15.56 -9.93 -14.62
N ASN A 368 16.72 -10.15 -15.25
CA ASN A 368 17.69 -9.08 -15.50
C ASN A 368 17.10 -7.97 -16.40
N ARG A 369 16.20 -8.33 -17.32
CA ARG A 369 15.47 -7.38 -18.18
C ARG A 369 14.22 -6.78 -17.53
N GLY A 370 13.92 -7.14 -16.29
CA GLY A 370 12.75 -6.63 -15.57
C GLY A 370 11.41 -7.07 -16.17
N ARG A 371 11.36 -8.22 -16.85
CA ARG A 371 10.11 -8.70 -17.45
C ARG A 371 9.19 -9.23 -16.36
N ALA A 372 7.96 -8.71 -16.30
CA ALA A 372 6.98 -9.05 -15.28
C ALA A 372 6.50 -10.51 -15.35
N ASP A 373 6.58 -11.16 -16.51
CA ASP A 373 6.24 -12.57 -16.73
C ASP A 373 7.22 -13.54 -16.08
N ALA A 374 8.44 -13.09 -15.74
CA ALA A 374 9.46 -13.90 -15.08
C ALA A 374 8.99 -14.50 -13.74
N TYR A 375 8.02 -13.83 -13.09
CA TYR A 375 7.46 -14.21 -11.79
C TYR A 375 6.14 -14.98 -11.90
N ALA A 376 5.59 -15.19 -13.11
CA ALA A 376 4.29 -15.85 -13.29
C ALA A 376 4.24 -17.30 -12.79
N GLN A 377 5.39 -17.96 -12.64
CA GLN A 377 5.49 -19.33 -12.11
C GLN A 377 5.48 -19.38 -10.57
N VAL A 378 5.73 -18.26 -9.91
CA VAL A 378 5.83 -18.15 -8.45
C VAL A 378 4.48 -18.48 -7.80
N GLU A 379 3.38 -17.92 -8.29
CA GLU A 379 2.03 -18.17 -7.75
C GLU A 379 1.68 -19.68 -7.78
N ARG A 380 2.05 -20.37 -8.87
CA ARG A 380 1.83 -21.83 -9.00
C ARG A 380 2.64 -22.63 -7.98
N ALA A 381 3.92 -22.29 -7.81
CA ALA A 381 4.77 -22.95 -6.81
C ALA A 381 4.35 -22.61 -5.38
N ALA A 382 3.90 -21.37 -5.14
CA ALA A 382 3.37 -20.92 -3.86
C ALA A 382 2.10 -21.67 -3.43
N THR A 383 1.27 -22.04 -4.41
CA THR A 383 0.00 -22.75 -4.22
C THR A 383 0.14 -24.27 -4.31
N TRP A 384 1.35 -24.79 -4.55
CA TRP A 384 1.57 -26.23 -4.65
C TRP A 384 1.13 -26.97 -3.37
N ARG A 385 0.47 -28.12 -3.54
CA ARG A 385 0.05 -29.01 -2.46
C ARG A 385 0.23 -30.48 -2.83
N PRO A 386 0.48 -31.35 -1.83
CA PRO A 386 0.50 -32.80 -2.04
C PRO A 386 -0.83 -33.32 -2.61
N ALA A 387 -0.77 -34.31 -3.50
CA ALA A 387 -1.95 -34.85 -4.20
C ALA A 387 -3.11 -35.23 -3.28
N HIS A 388 -2.81 -35.80 -2.10
CA HIS A 388 -3.82 -36.22 -1.12
C HIS A 388 -4.54 -35.07 -0.38
N LYS A 389 -4.12 -33.81 -0.59
CA LYS A 389 -4.67 -32.60 0.07
C LYS A 389 -5.12 -31.52 -0.92
N GLN A 390 -5.13 -31.79 -2.22
CA GLN A 390 -5.52 -30.80 -3.24
C GLN A 390 -7.00 -30.40 -3.15
N THR A 391 -7.88 -31.28 -2.68
CA THR A 391 -9.34 -31.03 -2.61
C THR A 391 -9.81 -30.41 -1.31
N THR A 392 -8.93 -30.27 -0.30
CA THR A 392 -9.29 -29.69 1.00
C THR A 392 -8.90 -28.22 1.06
N GLU A 393 -9.77 -27.37 1.62
CA GLU A 393 -9.42 -25.98 1.88
C GLU A 393 -8.21 -25.90 2.84
N PRO A 394 -7.23 -25.03 2.55
CA PRO A 394 -6.06 -24.89 3.40
C PRO A 394 -6.47 -24.28 4.73
N VAL A 395 -6.14 -24.97 5.82
CA VAL A 395 -6.20 -24.36 7.15
C VAL A 395 -4.77 -24.15 7.61
N LYS A 396 -4.46 -22.91 8.02
CA LYS A 396 -3.17 -22.56 8.59
C LYS A 396 -2.91 -23.47 9.79
N TYR A 397 -1.78 -24.18 9.78
CA TYR A 397 -1.42 -25.01 10.93
C TYR A 397 -1.19 -24.12 12.14
N ALA A 398 -2.16 -24.11 13.05
CA ALA A 398 -2.00 -23.56 14.38
C ALA A 398 -1.84 -24.75 15.34
N PRO A 399 -0.85 -24.74 16.25
CA PRO A 399 -0.78 -25.77 17.27
C PRO A 399 -2.10 -25.76 18.07
N GLU A 400 -2.92 -26.80 17.91
CA GLU A 400 -4.16 -26.95 18.66
C GLU A 400 -3.80 -27.04 20.14
N ARG A 401 -4.09 -25.97 20.89
CA ARG A 401 -4.00 -26.03 22.34
C ARG A 401 -5.02 -27.07 22.79
N PRO A 402 -4.64 -28.08 23.60
CA PRO A 402 -5.57 -29.12 24.03
C PRO A 402 -6.85 -28.50 24.59
N ILE A 403 -8.02 -29.03 24.19
CA ILE A 403 -9.33 -28.54 24.65
C ILE A 403 -9.40 -28.52 26.18
N SER A 404 -8.71 -29.46 26.84
CA SER A 404 -8.55 -29.49 28.30
C SER A 404 -7.92 -28.21 28.85
N TRP A 405 -6.87 -27.69 28.21
CA TRP A 405 -6.18 -26.45 28.61
C TRP A 405 -7.00 -25.19 28.37
N ILE A 406 -7.75 -25.14 27.26
CA ILE A 406 -8.65 -24.03 26.97
C ILE A 406 -9.79 -24.00 28.00
N ARG A 407 -10.41 -25.17 28.28
CA ARG A 407 -11.44 -25.31 29.32
C ARG A 407 -10.88 -24.99 30.70
N GLU A 408 -9.68 -25.44 31.03
CA GLU A 408 -9.07 -25.18 32.32
C GLU A 408 -8.76 -23.69 32.53
N ASN A 409 -8.23 -23.00 31.51
CA ASN A 409 -8.02 -21.55 31.60
C ASN A 409 -9.35 -20.77 31.67
N ALA A 410 -10.37 -21.18 30.90
CA ALA A 410 -11.71 -20.59 30.98
C ALA A 410 -12.33 -20.82 32.37
N ASN A 411 -12.15 -22.01 32.94
CA ASN A 411 -12.60 -22.35 34.28
C ASN A 411 -11.86 -21.53 35.34
N ARG A 412 -10.53 -21.37 35.23
CA ARG A 412 -9.73 -20.51 36.13
C ARG A 412 -10.14 -19.04 36.04
N LYS A 413 -10.43 -18.54 34.84
CA LYS A 413 -10.95 -17.17 34.64
C LYS A 413 -12.33 -16.99 35.27
N THR A 414 -13.22 -17.96 35.07
CA THR A 414 -14.59 -17.94 35.62
C THR A 414 -14.57 -18.03 37.14
N ASP A 415 -13.75 -18.93 37.68
CA ASP A 415 -13.51 -19.08 39.12
C ASP A 415 -12.94 -17.80 39.74
N ALA A 416 -11.92 -17.20 39.13
CA ALA A 416 -11.33 -15.94 39.60
C ALA A 416 -12.36 -14.80 39.61
N ARG A 417 -13.16 -14.65 38.54
CA ARG A 417 -14.23 -13.64 38.50
C ARG A 417 -15.30 -13.91 39.55
N LYS A 418 -15.72 -15.16 39.73
CA LYS A 418 -16.69 -15.55 40.74
C LYS A 418 -16.20 -15.21 42.15
N ARG A 419 -14.96 -15.56 42.50
CA ARG A 419 -14.36 -15.24 43.81
C ARG A 419 -14.24 -13.74 44.04
N ILE A 420 -13.86 -12.97 43.01
CA ILE A 420 -13.78 -11.51 43.11
C ILE A 420 -15.17 -10.90 43.30
N SER A 421 -16.20 -11.35 42.56
CA SER A 421 -17.58 -10.87 42.73
C SER A 421 -18.17 -11.24 44.09
N GLU A 422 -17.98 -12.48 44.56
CA GLU A 422 -18.46 -12.92 45.88
C GLU A 422 -17.78 -12.14 47.02
N ALA A 423 -16.47 -11.90 46.91
CA ALA A 423 -15.73 -11.08 47.86
C ALA A 423 -16.21 -9.62 47.84
N LEU A 424 -16.47 -9.07 46.65
CA LEU A 424 -16.97 -7.71 46.48
C LEU A 424 -18.38 -7.56 47.06
N ASP A 425 -19.28 -8.51 46.81
CA ASP A 425 -20.64 -8.51 47.39
C ASP A 425 -20.61 -8.64 48.91
N GLY A 426 -19.69 -9.46 49.45
CA GLY A 426 -19.46 -9.56 50.88
C GLY A 426 -19.02 -8.23 51.49
N LEU A 427 -18.12 -7.51 50.82
CA LEU A 427 -17.64 -6.19 51.25
C LEU A 427 -18.71 -5.10 51.09
N LYS A 428 -19.48 -5.12 50.00
CA LYS A 428 -20.62 -4.22 49.77
C LYS A 428 -21.69 -4.33 50.87
N LYS A 429 -21.98 -5.56 51.34
CA LYS A 429 -22.92 -5.79 52.46
C LYS A 429 -22.49 -5.13 53.76
N MET A 430 -21.19 -4.88 53.95
CA MET A 430 -20.69 -4.19 55.14
C MET A 430 -20.88 -2.66 55.07
N GLN A 431 -21.35 -2.13 53.93
CA GLN A 431 -21.61 -0.70 53.69
C GLN A 431 -20.47 0.22 54.15
N ARG A 432 -19.22 -0.21 53.97
CA ARG A 432 -18.02 0.57 54.30
C ARG A 432 -17.02 0.51 53.16
N SER A 433 -16.16 1.51 53.08
CA SER A 433 -15.03 1.49 52.16
C SER A 433 -14.11 0.30 52.49
N PHE A 434 -13.58 -0.33 51.46
CA PHE A 434 -12.62 -1.43 51.57
C PHE A 434 -11.39 -1.11 50.72
N THR A 435 -10.23 -1.65 51.07
CA THR A 435 -8.99 -1.47 50.31
C THR A 435 -8.82 -2.56 49.24
N THR A 436 -8.04 -2.27 48.20
CA THR A 436 -7.68 -3.30 47.19
C THR A 436 -6.95 -4.50 47.80
N VAL A 437 -6.26 -4.31 48.93
CA VAL A 437 -5.61 -5.38 49.69
C VAL A 437 -6.63 -6.26 50.43
N GLU A 438 -7.71 -5.67 50.96
CA GLU A 438 -8.81 -6.43 51.58
C GLU A 438 -9.59 -7.22 50.54
N LEU A 439 -9.92 -6.62 49.39
CA LEU A 439 -10.57 -7.33 48.29
C LEU A 439 -9.69 -8.47 47.76
N GLN A 440 -8.38 -8.25 47.63
CA GLN A 440 -7.43 -9.30 47.25
C GLN A 440 -7.43 -10.46 48.25
N LYS A 441 -7.39 -10.17 49.56
CA LYS A 441 -7.42 -11.19 50.63
C LYS A 441 -8.75 -11.93 50.65
N ALA A 442 -9.87 -11.22 50.53
CA ALA A 442 -11.22 -11.80 50.54
C ALA A 442 -11.47 -12.69 49.30
N ALA A 443 -10.98 -12.28 48.12
CA ALA A 443 -11.09 -13.07 46.89
C ALA A 443 -10.07 -14.22 46.81
N GLY A 444 -9.06 -14.25 47.70
CA GLY A 444 -7.99 -15.26 47.69
C GLY A 444 -7.23 -15.32 46.36
N CYS A 445 -6.96 -14.16 45.75
CA CYS A 445 -6.28 -14.08 44.45
C CYS A 445 -5.01 -13.22 44.51
N SER A 446 -4.16 -13.31 43.49
CA SER A 446 -2.99 -12.45 43.38
C SER A 446 -3.40 -11.03 42.99
N ARG A 447 -2.55 -10.04 43.30
CA ARG A 447 -2.77 -8.66 42.87
C ARG A 447 -2.89 -8.54 41.36
N GLU A 448 -2.09 -9.29 40.60
CA GLU A 448 -2.15 -9.29 39.13
C GLU A 448 -3.48 -9.85 38.61
N THR A 449 -3.96 -10.95 39.20
CA THR A 449 -5.28 -11.54 38.87
C THR A 449 -6.43 -10.56 39.17
N LEU A 450 -6.35 -9.82 40.28
CA LEU A 450 -7.34 -8.82 40.64
C LEU A 450 -7.39 -7.68 39.61
N TYR A 451 -6.24 -7.16 39.18
CA TYR A 451 -6.18 -6.06 38.21
C TYR A 451 -6.52 -6.47 36.77
N ASN A 452 -6.25 -7.71 36.38
CA ASN A 452 -6.70 -8.27 35.10
C ASN A 452 -8.23 -8.41 35.01
N HIS A 453 -8.93 -8.29 36.14
CA HIS A 453 -10.39 -8.28 36.24
C HIS A 453 -10.90 -6.98 36.88
N ALA A 454 -10.23 -5.85 36.64
CA ALA A 454 -10.65 -4.54 37.16
C ALA A 454 -12.06 -4.11 36.70
N ASP A 455 -12.53 -4.65 35.58
CA ASP A 455 -13.85 -4.38 35.00
C ASP A 455 -15.02 -4.72 35.92
N ILE A 456 -14.86 -5.63 36.88
CA ILE A 456 -15.95 -6.10 37.77
C ILE A 456 -15.95 -5.49 39.18
N TRP A 457 -14.92 -4.73 39.56
CA TRP A 457 -14.82 -4.23 40.93
C TRP A 457 -14.35 -2.79 41.04
N ARG A 458 -13.69 -2.23 40.03
CA ARG A 458 -13.08 -0.89 40.12
C ARG A 458 -14.12 0.21 40.32
N GLN A 459 -15.22 0.15 39.57
CA GLN A 459 -16.29 1.14 39.72
C GLN A 459 -16.90 1.10 41.12
N ASP A 460 -17.23 -0.10 41.62
CA ASP A 460 -17.79 -0.25 42.96
C ASP A 460 -16.84 0.18 44.08
N TYR A 461 -15.53 -0.01 43.87
CA TYR A 461 -14.50 0.49 44.77
C TYR A 461 -14.45 2.03 44.78
N GLU A 462 -14.58 2.66 43.62
CA GLU A 462 -14.64 4.12 43.47
C GLU A 462 -15.93 4.68 44.11
N ASP A 463 -17.09 4.06 43.83
CA ASP A 463 -18.40 4.45 44.36
C ASP A 463 -18.48 4.32 45.90
N LEU A 464 -17.89 3.27 46.48
CA LEU A 464 -17.82 3.10 47.94
C LEU A 464 -16.73 3.97 48.60
N ALA A 465 -15.73 4.40 47.84
CA ALA A 465 -14.71 5.34 48.29
C ALA A 465 -15.20 6.78 48.28
N GLU A 466 -16.16 7.16 47.41
CA GLU A 466 -16.78 8.49 47.41
C GLU A 466 -17.37 8.86 48.78
N GLY A 467 -17.94 7.89 49.51
CA GLY A 467 -18.42 8.10 50.89
C GLY A 467 -17.31 8.30 51.94
N PHE A 468 -16.11 7.77 51.73
CA PHE A 468 -14.97 7.94 52.63
C PHE A 468 -14.30 9.31 52.47
N PHE A 469 -14.33 9.88 51.26
CA PHE A 469 -13.84 11.23 51.01
C PHE A 469 -14.87 12.32 51.36
N ALA A 470 -16.17 12.01 51.42
CA ALA A 470 -17.24 12.95 51.76
C ALA A 470 -17.42 13.20 53.27
N ILE A 471 -17.00 12.28 54.15
CA ILE A 471 -17.11 12.44 55.62
C ILE A 471 -15.91 13.23 56.20
N CYS A 472 -14.86 13.48 55.42
CA CYS A 472 -13.65 14.20 55.85
C CYS A 472 -13.58 15.66 55.36
N THR A 473 -14.72 16.33 55.24
CA THR A 473 -14.76 17.80 55.10
C THR A 473 -15.33 18.40 56.39
N ASP A 474 -14.51 19.21 57.06
CA ASP A 474 -14.90 20.32 57.96
C ASP A 474 -14.59 20.26 59.48
N GLU A 475 -13.69 19.39 59.98
CA GLU A 475 -13.27 19.48 61.42
C GLU A 475 -11.74 19.48 61.69
N TYR A 476 -10.87 19.58 60.67
CA TYR A 476 -9.42 19.58 60.91
C TYR A 476 -8.70 20.93 60.74
N ASN A 477 -9.40 22.01 60.36
CA ASN A 477 -8.76 23.31 60.09
C ASN A 477 -9.07 24.42 61.12
N ASP A 478 -9.62 24.08 62.28
CA ASP A 478 -9.75 25.01 63.43
C ASP A 478 -8.89 24.57 64.63
N VAL A 479 -7.58 24.35 64.40
CA VAL A 479 -6.56 24.49 65.46
C VAL A 479 -5.26 25.03 64.84
N VAL A 480 -4.75 26.07 65.49
CA VAL A 480 -3.55 26.85 65.18
C VAL A 480 -2.30 25.97 64.99
N GLY A 481 -1.62 26.14 63.85
CA GLY A 481 -0.19 25.89 63.73
C GLY A 481 0.24 24.66 62.92
N ALA A 482 0.78 24.95 61.74
CA ALA A 482 1.69 24.13 60.93
C ALA A 482 1.09 22.94 60.14
N GLY A 483 1.18 23.08 58.81
CA GLY A 483 1.39 21.94 57.91
C GLY A 483 0.24 21.60 56.97
N SER A 484 0.33 22.18 55.76
CA SER A 484 -0.27 21.72 54.50
C SER A 484 -1.79 21.54 54.44
N THR A 485 -2.43 22.58 53.91
CA THR A 485 -3.80 22.59 53.39
C THR A 485 -3.89 21.73 52.12
N GLN A 486 -4.76 20.73 52.19
CA GLN A 486 -5.85 20.39 51.25
C GLN A 486 -6.07 21.41 50.09
N THR A 487 -6.61 21.12 48.91
CA THR A 487 -7.53 20.09 48.43
C THR A 487 -7.60 20.24 46.91
N GLN A 488 -8.30 19.28 46.30
CA GLN A 488 -8.72 19.13 44.92
C GLN A 488 -9.11 20.39 44.11
N PRO A 489 -9.18 20.24 42.77
CA PRO A 489 -9.05 21.30 41.79
C PRO A 489 -10.34 22.08 41.55
N PRO A 490 -10.26 23.40 41.40
CA PRO A 490 -11.24 24.14 40.63
C PRO A 490 -10.59 24.82 39.41
N THR A 491 -11.23 24.60 38.27
CA THR A 491 -11.52 25.67 37.30
C THR A 491 -10.30 26.40 36.73
N THR A 492 -9.78 25.95 35.59
CA THR A 492 -8.99 26.84 34.73
C THR A 492 -9.91 27.83 34.01
N LEU A 493 -10.28 28.89 34.72
CA LEU A 493 -10.30 30.21 34.12
C LEU A 493 -8.89 30.81 34.28
N SER A 494 -8.28 31.08 33.12
CA SER A 494 -7.36 32.17 32.84
C SER A 494 -6.21 32.48 33.81
N ASN A 495 -5.00 32.32 33.26
CA ASN A 495 -3.75 33.04 33.58
C ASN A 495 -3.20 32.92 35.00
N GLN A 496 -2.06 32.23 35.15
CA GLN A 496 -0.93 32.77 35.91
C GLN A 496 0.38 32.01 35.67
N ASP A 497 1.46 32.75 35.88
CA ASP A 497 2.80 32.59 35.31
C ASP A 497 3.52 31.28 35.65
N MET A 498 4.20 30.73 34.64
CA MET A 498 5.10 29.60 34.85
C MET A 498 6.27 29.99 35.77
N PRO A 499 6.66 29.14 36.73
CA PRO A 499 7.81 29.41 37.60
C PRO A 499 9.11 29.52 36.80
N PRO A 500 10.02 30.48 37.12
CA PRO A 500 11.22 30.78 36.33
C PRO A 500 12.12 29.57 36.07
N GLY A 501 12.27 28.67 37.04
CA GLY A 501 13.07 27.44 36.88
C GLY A 501 12.48 26.44 35.87
N ARG A 502 11.14 26.37 35.77
CA ARG A 502 10.45 25.51 34.79
C ARG A 502 10.44 26.13 33.40
N LEU A 503 10.34 27.46 33.32
CA LEU A 503 10.58 28.22 32.08
C LEU A 503 12.02 28.01 31.58
N ALA A 504 13.01 28.12 32.47
CA ALA A 504 14.42 27.89 32.14
C ALA A 504 14.66 26.45 31.66
N ALA A 505 14.11 25.45 32.35
CA ALA A 505 14.23 24.05 31.94
C ALA A 505 13.55 23.77 30.58
N ARG A 506 12.34 24.29 30.35
CA ARG A 506 11.67 24.18 29.03
C ARG A 506 12.44 24.91 27.95
N ARG A 507 13.04 26.05 28.25
CA ARG A 507 13.86 26.83 27.31
C ARG A 507 15.14 26.09 26.96
N ILE A 508 15.82 25.48 27.93
CA ILE A 508 17.00 24.63 27.71
C ILE A 508 16.65 23.40 26.87
N ILE A 509 15.58 22.67 27.20
CA ILE A 509 15.14 21.49 26.43
C ILE A 509 14.74 21.89 25.01
N TYR A 510 14.00 22.98 24.85
CA TYR A 510 13.64 23.52 23.55
C TYR A 510 14.89 23.94 22.76
N GLU A 511 15.86 24.58 23.41
CA GLU A 511 17.09 25.03 22.77
C GLU A 511 18.00 23.86 22.36
N ILE A 512 18.08 22.80 23.17
CA ILE A 512 18.76 21.53 22.82
C ILE A 512 18.05 20.87 21.63
N SER A 513 16.72 20.80 21.65
CA SER A 513 15.93 20.28 20.52
C SER A 513 16.16 21.11 19.25
N MET A 514 16.21 22.44 19.37
CA MET A 514 16.46 23.34 18.24
C MET A 514 17.92 23.31 17.76
N ARG A 515 18.89 22.98 18.62
CA ARG A 515 20.29 22.72 18.21
C ARG A 515 20.38 21.40 17.46
N SER A 516 19.81 20.32 18.00
CA SER A 516 19.75 19.02 17.32
C SER A 516 19.04 19.10 15.95
N GLN A 517 17.94 19.87 15.85
CA GLN A 517 17.27 20.12 14.57
C GLN A 517 18.12 20.96 13.61
N ARG A 518 18.89 21.94 14.11
CA ARG A 518 19.81 22.73 13.28
C ARG A 518 20.98 21.88 12.78
N ASP A 519 21.56 21.05 13.64
CA ASP A 519 22.65 20.15 13.28
C ASP A 519 22.19 19.13 12.24
N LYS A 520 20.96 18.61 12.37
CA LYS A 520 20.34 17.74 11.36
C LYS A 520 20.09 18.45 10.03
N ARG A 521 19.55 19.68 10.04
CA ARG A 521 19.36 20.47 8.81
C ARG A 521 20.70 20.83 8.16
N GLN A 522 21.73 21.11 8.96
CA GLN A 522 23.06 21.43 8.47
C GLN A 522 23.75 20.19 7.87
N SER A 523 23.60 19.02 8.49
CA SER A 523 24.13 17.77 7.92
C SER A 523 23.43 17.38 6.64
N GLU A 524 22.09 17.51 6.56
CA GLU A 524 21.29 17.32 5.35
C GLU A 524 21.73 18.28 4.24
N LYS A 525 21.88 19.58 4.55
CA LYS A 525 22.34 20.60 3.58
C LYS A 525 23.78 20.35 3.10
N THR A 526 24.66 19.87 3.98
CA THR A 526 26.05 19.55 3.61
C THR A 526 26.11 18.29 2.75
N ALA A 527 25.28 17.27 3.05
CA ALA A 527 25.15 16.07 2.22
C ALA A 527 24.59 16.40 0.83
N GLN A 528 23.58 17.29 0.75
CA GLN A 528 23.01 17.73 -0.51
C GLN A 528 24.02 18.54 -1.34
N ALA A 529 24.75 19.48 -0.73
CA ALA A 529 25.82 20.22 -1.43
C ALA A 529 26.95 19.30 -1.92
N SER A 530 27.29 18.25 -1.17
CA SER A 530 28.28 17.25 -1.59
C SER A 530 27.77 16.40 -2.75
N LEU A 531 26.48 16.08 -2.79
CA LEU A 531 25.86 15.35 -3.89
C LEU A 531 25.85 16.20 -5.16
N GLU A 532 25.34 17.44 -5.08
CA GLU A 532 25.33 18.40 -6.19
C GLU A 532 26.74 18.67 -6.76
N ALA A 533 27.77 18.74 -5.90
CA ALA A 533 29.15 18.87 -6.34
C ALA A 533 29.66 17.62 -7.09
N SER A 534 29.30 16.42 -6.62
CA SER A 534 29.63 15.16 -7.27
C SER A 534 28.93 15.02 -8.62
N GLU A 535 27.66 15.42 -8.70
CA GLU A 535 26.87 15.42 -9.95
C GLU A 535 27.45 16.37 -10.98
N SER A 536 27.77 17.60 -10.57
CA SER A 536 28.38 18.61 -11.44
C SER A 536 29.76 18.17 -11.96
N THR A 537 30.57 17.55 -11.10
CA THR A 537 31.89 16.99 -11.49
C THR A 537 31.72 15.85 -12.50
N TRP A 538 30.78 14.94 -12.25
CA TRP A 538 30.48 13.84 -13.17
C TRP A 538 30.03 14.37 -14.55
N GLN A 539 29.12 15.35 -14.56
CA GLN A 539 28.61 15.94 -15.80
C GLN A 539 29.71 16.64 -16.60
N ALA A 540 30.61 17.38 -15.94
CA ALA A 540 31.73 18.05 -16.59
C ALA A 540 32.69 17.05 -17.26
N GLU A 541 33.06 15.97 -16.56
CA GLU A 541 33.95 14.92 -17.08
C GLU A 541 33.31 14.16 -18.25
N VAL A 542 32.05 13.76 -18.12
CA VAL A 542 31.33 13.08 -19.21
C VAL A 542 31.17 13.99 -20.43
N THR A 543 30.87 15.27 -20.23
CA THR A 543 30.77 16.23 -21.33
C THR A 543 32.12 16.40 -22.03
N SER A 544 33.22 16.51 -21.29
CA SER A 544 34.58 16.58 -21.85
C SER A 544 34.93 15.36 -22.70
N LEU A 545 34.61 14.16 -22.20
CA LEU A 545 34.89 12.89 -22.89
C LEU A 545 33.99 12.62 -24.10
N THR A 546 32.86 13.31 -24.20
CA THR A 546 31.87 13.15 -25.30
C THR A 546 31.88 14.29 -26.32
N GLN A 547 32.75 15.29 -26.14
CA GLN A 547 32.90 16.43 -27.07
C GLN A 547 33.62 16.06 -28.37
N THR A 548 34.54 15.09 -28.32
CA THR A 548 35.35 14.70 -29.48
C THR A 548 34.54 13.80 -30.40
N ASP A 549 34.44 14.15 -31.68
CA ASP A 549 33.74 13.34 -32.68
C ASP A 549 34.37 11.94 -32.75
N PRO A 550 33.60 10.87 -32.43
CA PRO A 550 34.06 9.49 -32.49
C PRO A 550 34.70 9.07 -33.82
N SER A 551 34.30 9.69 -34.94
CA SER A 551 34.80 9.37 -36.29
C SER A 551 36.27 9.77 -36.52
N THR A 552 36.84 10.58 -35.63
CA THR A 552 38.23 11.08 -35.71
C THR A 552 39.23 10.25 -34.89
N LEU A 553 38.74 9.27 -34.11
CA LEU A 553 39.53 8.48 -33.18
C LEU A 553 40.01 7.15 -33.80
N SER A 554 41.23 6.75 -33.49
CA SER A 554 41.76 5.44 -33.86
C SER A 554 41.15 4.30 -33.02
N VAL A 555 41.21 3.06 -33.53
CA VAL A 555 40.65 1.88 -32.83
C VAL A 555 41.20 1.69 -31.39
N PRO A 556 42.50 1.91 -31.10
CA PRO A 556 43.01 1.90 -29.73
C PRO A 556 42.41 2.99 -28.84
N GLU A 557 42.23 4.21 -29.36
CA GLU A 557 41.64 5.34 -28.62
C GLU A 557 40.16 5.10 -28.31
N LEU A 558 39.41 4.54 -29.26
CA LEU A 558 38.02 4.11 -29.05
C LEU A 558 37.90 3.08 -27.93
N LYS A 559 38.82 2.10 -27.84
CA LYS A 559 38.83 1.10 -26.75
C LYS A 559 39.08 1.73 -25.38
N VAL A 560 40.02 2.66 -25.29
CA VAL A 560 40.34 3.37 -24.04
C VAL A 560 39.15 4.23 -23.61
N LEU A 561 38.57 5.00 -24.53
CA LEU A 561 37.39 5.83 -24.27
C LEU A 561 36.20 4.97 -23.79
N LEU A 562 35.98 3.81 -24.41
CA LEU A 562 34.91 2.90 -24.02
C LEU A 562 35.06 2.41 -22.57
N VAL A 563 36.28 2.06 -22.15
CA VAL A 563 36.55 1.60 -20.77
C VAL A 563 36.30 2.72 -19.76
N ILE A 564 36.74 3.95 -20.06
CA ILE A 564 36.55 5.10 -19.19
C ILE A 564 35.05 5.42 -19.06
N LEU A 565 34.31 5.50 -20.17
CA LEU A 565 32.89 5.82 -20.17
C LEU A 565 32.03 4.73 -19.49
N LEU A 566 32.42 3.45 -19.57
CA LEU A 566 31.77 2.38 -18.81
C LEU A 566 31.97 2.55 -17.29
N GLY A 567 33.09 3.11 -16.85
CA GLY A 567 33.31 3.50 -15.46
C GLY A 567 32.37 4.62 -15.01
N TYR A 568 32.25 5.69 -15.82
CA TYR A 568 31.32 6.79 -15.54
C TYR A 568 29.85 6.36 -15.61
N LEU A 569 29.50 5.40 -16.47
CA LEU A 569 28.15 4.83 -16.55
C LEU A 569 27.74 4.15 -15.24
N ALA A 570 28.66 3.46 -14.56
CA ALA A 570 28.39 2.84 -13.26
C ALA A 570 28.25 3.87 -12.12
N MET A 571 28.75 5.09 -12.34
CA MET A 571 28.72 6.21 -11.40
C MET A 571 27.69 7.29 -11.78
N ALA A 572 26.79 7.00 -12.72
CA ALA A 572 25.81 7.97 -13.20
C ALA A 572 24.89 8.43 -12.05
N PRO A 573 24.66 9.74 -11.90
CA PRO A 573 23.90 10.28 -10.76
C PRO A 573 22.39 10.02 -10.87
N ASP A 574 21.88 9.92 -12.09
CA ASP A 574 20.46 9.74 -12.37
C ASP A 574 20.25 8.90 -13.65
N TYR A 575 18.99 8.50 -13.86
CA TYR A 575 18.60 7.62 -14.96
C TYR A 575 18.72 8.29 -16.34
N ASP A 576 18.49 9.60 -16.45
CA ASP A 576 18.57 10.32 -17.72
C ASP A 576 20.04 10.47 -18.14
N SER A 577 20.92 10.80 -17.19
CA SER A 577 22.38 10.80 -17.34
C SER A 577 22.92 9.43 -17.76
N GLN A 578 22.41 8.35 -17.15
CA GLN A 578 22.76 6.98 -17.50
C GLN A 578 22.34 6.64 -18.94
N ASN A 579 21.11 6.98 -19.33
CA ASN A 579 20.59 6.71 -20.67
C ASN A 579 21.33 7.50 -21.75
N ALA A 580 21.61 8.78 -21.52
CA ALA A 580 22.36 9.63 -22.45
C ALA A 580 23.75 9.03 -22.73
N LEU A 581 24.46 8.63 -21.67
CA LEU A 581 25.78 8.01 -21.80
C LEU A 581 25.72 6.61 -22.44
N GLN A 582 24.70 5.81 -22.13
CA GLN A 582 24.48 4.49 -22.74
C GLN A 582 24.25 4.58 -24.25
N ASN A 583 23.52 5.59 -24.72
CA ASN A 583 23.29 5.84 -26.15
C ASN A 583 24.61 6.19 -26.86
N TYR A 584 25.43 7.05 -26.25
CA TYR A 584 26.74 7.41 -26.79
C TYR A 584 27.72 6.21 -26.84
N ILE A 585 27.75 5.40 -25.77
CA ILE A 585 28.54 4.16 -25.73
C ILE A 585 28.09 3.18 -26.81
N SER A 586 26.79 3.10 -27.09
CA SER A 586 26.25 2.23 -28.14
C SER A 586 26.70 2.68 -29.53
N ALA A 587 26.65 3.99 -29.81
CA ALA A 587 27.18 4.57 -31.05
C ALA A 587 28.70 4.33 -31.21
N LEU A 588 29.48 4.44 -30.13
CA LEU A 588 30.91 4.12 -30.15
C LEU A 588 31.18 2.64 -30.49
N LYS A 589 30.38 1.71 -29.95
CA LYS A 589 30.51 0.27 -30.25
C LYS A 589 30.19 -0.02 -31.72
N GLU A 590 29.18 0.64 -32.27
CA GLU A 590 28.84 0.52 -33.70
C GLU A 590 29.97 1.04 -34.59
N GLN A 591 30.55 2.19 -34.27
CA GLN A 591 31.70 2.72 -35.02
C GLN A 591 32.94 1.85 -34.91
N MET A 592 33.26 1.32 -33.72
CA MET A 592 34.37 0.39 -33.55
C MET A 592 34.16 -0.89 -34.36
N SER A 593 32.93 -1.40 -34.41
CA SER A 593 32.56 -2.55 -35.27
C SER A 593 32.73 -2.23 -36.76
N ALA A 594 32.33 -1.03 -37.19
CA ALA A 594 32.50 -0.56 -38.57
C ALA A 594 33.98 -0.38 -38.95
N ALA A 595 34.82 0.12 -38.03
CA ALA A 595 36.26 0.27 -38.24
C ALA A 595 37.02 -1.08 -38.30
N LEU A 596 36.52 -2.10 -37.61
CA LEU A 596 37.08 -3.47 -37.62
C LEU A 596 36.61 -4.30 -38.83
N ASN A 597 35.41 -4.02 -39.34
CA ASN A 597 34.76 -4.82 -40.41
C ASN A 597 34.62 -4.10 -41.76
N GLY A 598 35.12 -2.86 -41.87
CA GLY A 598 35.10 -2.08 -43.11
C GLY A 598 36.09 -2.61 -44.16
N PRO A 599 35.85 -2.39 -45.46
CA PRO A 599 36.71 -2.89 -46.53
C PRO A 599 38.13 -2.30 -46.39
N GLN A 600 39.14 -3.16 -46.26
CA GLN A 600 40.54 -2.76 -46.38
C GLN A 600 40.75 -2.13 -47.76
N GLN A 601 41.06 -0.83 -47.81
CA GLN A 601 41.63 -0.23 -49.01
C GLN A 601 42.94 -0.95 -49.32
N VAL A 602 42.90 -1.83 -50.31
CA VAL A 602 44.09 -2.42 -50.92
C VAL A 602 44.83 -1.30 -51.65
N VAL A 603 45.79 -0.69 -50.96
CA VAL A 603 46.81 0.14 -51.59
C VAL A 603 47.68 -0.81 -52.43
N ARG A 604 47.54 -0.74 -53.76
CA ARG A 604 48.49 -1.39 -54.66
C ARG A 604 49.80 -0.61 -54.64
N PRO A 605 50.96 -1.25 -54.42
CA PRO A 605 52.25 -0.58 -54.52
C PRO A 605 52.63 -0.35 -55.99
N PRO A 606 53.52 0.63 -56.28
CA PRO A 606 54.07 0.87 -57.62
C PRO A 606 54.94 -0.29 -58.12
#